data_AF-A0A7J4RUV0-F1
#
_entry.id   AF-A0A7J4RUV0-F1
#
_cell.length_a   1.000
_cell.length_b   1.000
_cell.length_c   1.000
_cell.angle_alpha   90.00
_cell.angle_beta   90.00
_cell.angle_gamma   90.00
#
_symmetry.space_group_name_H-M   'P 1'
#
loop_
_entity.id
_entity.type
_entity.pdbx_description
1 polymer ?
#
loop_
_entity_poly.entity_id
_entity_poly.type
_entity_poly.pdbx_seq_one_letter_code
_entity_poly.pdbx_strand_id
1 'polypeptide(L)'
;NPDIFEYHEGMNGGTNARGEEVTADAYEGWYYGHLSPWMKITADVQGGDYNEFVGDNGNYPDRHDVMIVGNHHAREWMSYEVPMLQLEVIAFSYNNIGYDNDGDGLIDEDGWGDSNGDGILDDDGDCLAMASEHQDSNGDGVNCGPGDHGVDEDYSEQFITDLVNLREIYLIPMLNVDGNIYDREVFCPAPAWETCPSGGWRKNLRDNTYTGVTPLPDLNEEVDEDCDGVDLNRNYQFEWGAPLGATGPLIPGTCSPSEGELDGSNNDVYNGPVDDRDNDGDGQVNEDHVDGKDDDADGVTDEDWWGGNSEPETKFIQDMTEMNDDDGDGASEFKSTLTHHSYSELILWPWGHCTDCESPDHAQLEYHGQQMADMTLYANLQSSSLYPTSGDFCDWHYGVHGSYCYTSEIGTAFHQRPEDIDHIAVRNLGIGFYIAEIADNPRERADNGIANISKNQNLQLPGLVDIPPKGDIPIDMCISNDFAYSLDIDVSHIMYRTVKPNRAQSDFGPKEWSTTAWSMSPLRETSSTCNLLNGENGTVLRSNLPVPDTVSGQVHYKAMLGTLSGGDLYLYPPNGGYYVLEIDYRADYGGLFGALFMFLVVAGFVWGGLAICLRMMLVDENEKEFADAIAEGGG
;
A
#
# COMPACT_ATOMS: atom_id res chain seq x y z
N ASN A 1 -6.90 -5.68 14.57
CA ASN A 1 -5.51 -6.05 14.88
C ASN A 1 -4.82 -4.87 15.58
N PRO A 2 -4.81 -4.82 16.93
CA PRO A 2 -4.24 -3.68 17.66
C PRO A 2 -2.71 -3.58 17.52
N ASP A 3 -2.06 -4.62 17.01
CA ASP A 3 -0.62 -4.63 16.77
C ASP A 3 -0.23 -3.84 15.51
N ILE A 4 -1.20 -3.54 14.63
CA ILE A 4 -0.95 -2.80 13.38
C ILE A 4 -1.86 -1.61 13.13
N PHE A 5 -2.95 -1.47 13.89
CA PHE A 5 -3.95 -0.43 13.66
C PHE A 5 -4.10 0.47 14.88
N GLU A 6 -4.03 1.77 14.64
CA GLU A 6 -4.44 2.82 15.58
C GLU A 6 -5.49 3.72 14.90
N TYR A 7 -6.60 3.94 15.61
CA TYR A 7 -7.73 4.72 15.10
C TYR A 7 -7.77 6.09 15.75
N HIS A 8 -8.07 7.09 14.93
CA HIS A 8 -8.11 8.49 15.32
C HIS A 8 -9.33 9.20 14.71
N GLU A 9 -9.73 10.29 15.35
CA GLU A 9 -10.70 11.26 14.83
C GLU A 9 -10.11 12.65 15.04
N GLY A 10 -9.88 13.38 13.94
CA GLY A 10 -9.18 14.66 13.99
C GLY A 10 -7.73 14.54 14.48
N MET A 11 -7.22 15.60 15.11
CA MET A 11 -5.88 15.65 15.72
C MET A 11 -5.94 16.34 17.09
N ASN A 12 -4.90 16.16 17.91
CA ASN A 12 -4.81 16.81 19.22
C ASN A 12 -4.64 18.34 19.10
N GLY A 13 -3.87 18.78 18.09
CA GLY A 13 -3.41 20.16 17.94
C GLY A 13 -2.24 20.49 18.88
N GLY A 14 -1.80 21.74 18.83
CA GLY A 14 -0.60 22.23 19.50
C GLY A 14 0.01 23.38 18.70
N THR A 15 1.32 23.54 18.76
CA THR A 15 2.03 24.44 17.84
C THR A 15 2.34 23.68 16.55
N ASN A 16 1.83 24.14 15.41
CA ASN A 16 2.13 23.52 14.10
C ASN A 16 3.52 23.95 13.57
N ALA A 17 3.94 23.39 12.42
CA ALA A 17 5.23 23.68 11.78
C ALA A 17 5.41 25.16 11.45
N ARG A 18 4.30 25.87 11.23
CA ARG A 18 4.21 27.30 10.92
C ARG A 18 4.26 28.19 12.18
N GLY A 19 4.27 27.61 13.38
CA GLY A 19 4.35 28.34 14.65
C GLY A 19 2.99 28.82 15.19
N GLU A 20 1.89 28.38 14.61
CA GLU A 20 0.53 28.74 15.01
C GLU A 20 0.02 27.79 16.10
N GLU A 21 -0.71 28.33 17.08
CA GLU A 21 -1.35 27.54 18.13
C GLU A 21 -2.75 27.09 17.67
N VAL A 22 -2.91 25.77 17.54
CA VAL A 22 -4.13 25.10 17.06
C VAL A 22 -4.66 24.18 18.17
N THR A 23 -5.98 24.03 18.25
CA THR A 23 -6.65 23.12 19.19
C THR A 23 -7.41 22.05 18.41
N ALA A 24 -7.71 20.91 19.02
CA ALA A 24 -8.54 19.86 18.41
C ALA A 24 -9.85 20.37 17.78
N ASP A 25 -10.51 21.34 18.42
CA ASP A 25 -11.75 21.97 17.90
C ASP A 25 -11.58 22.64 16.52
N ALA A 26 -10.34 22.91 16.07
CA ALA A 26 -10.06 23.54 14.78
C ALA A 26 -10.32 22.61 13.57
N TYR A 27 -10.45 21.30 13.82
CA TYR A 27 -10.69 20.28 12.81
C TYR A 27 -12.14 19.79 12.79
N GLU A 28 -13.03 20.36 13.61
CA GLU A 28 -14.45 20.03 13.63
C GLU A 28 -15.17 20.65 12.42
N GLY A 29 -15.94 19.85 11.69
CA GLY A 29 -16.78 20.33 10.58
C GLY A 29 -17.76 21.44 11.01
N TRP A 30 -18.15 22.29 10.06
CA TRP A 30 -18.88 23.53 10.36
C TRP A 30 -20.29 23.35 10.92
N TYR A 31 -21.00 22.28 10.57
CA TYR A 31 -22.44 22.18 10.81
C TYR A 31 -22.80 21.09 11.82
N TYR A 32 -22.30 19.86 11.60
CA TYR A 32 -22.51 18.76 12.55
C TYR A 32 -21.36 18.64 13.56
N GLY A 33 -20.22 19.28 13.31
CA GLY A 33 -19.07 19.24 14.21
C GLY A 33 -18.36 17.90 14.22
N HIS A 34 -18.43 17.12 13.14
CA HIS A 34 -17.71 15.86 13.05
C HIS A 34 -16.26 16.08 12.63
N LEU A 35 -15.35 15.41 13.33
CA LEU A 35 -13.94 15.30 12.97
C LEU A 35 -13.77 14.23 11.88
N SER A 36 -12.79 14.41 10.99
CA SER A 36 -12.45 13.39 10.00
C SER A 36 -11.84 12.15 10.66
N PRO A 37 -12.40 10.93 10.46
CA PRO A 37 -11.82 9.69 10.97
C PRO A 37 -10.66 9.22 10.10
N TRP A 38 -9.64 8.66 10.74
CA TRP A 38 -8.49 8.10 10.04
C TRP A 38 -7.81 6.96 10.83
N MET A 39 -7.01 6.18 10.11
CA MET A 39 -6.30 5.00 10.63
C MET A 39 -4.81 5.15 10.35
N LYS A 40 -3.98 5.04 11.39
CA LYS A 40 -2.56 4.73 11.26
C LYS A 40 -2.41 3.22 11.12
N ILE A 41 -1.70 2.78 10.08
CA ILE A 41 -1.48 1.36 9.79
C ILE A 41 0.02 1.12 9.63
N THR A 42 0.63 0.41 10.57
CA THR A 42 2.04 0.02 10.52
C THR A 42 2.35 -1.09 11.52
N ALA A 43 3.38 -1.90 11.30
CA ALA A 43 3.76 -2.94 12.25
C ALA A 43 4.27 -2.38 13.58
N ASP A 44 3.81 -2.93 14.71
CA ASP A 44 4.15 -2.38 16.04
C ASP A 44 3.66 -0.93 16.20
N VAL A 45 2.44 -0.63 15.73
CA VAL A 45 1.86 0.73 15.76
C VAL A 45 1.86 1.39 17.14
N GLN A 46 1.88 0.62 18.23
CA GLN A 46 1.95 1.16 19.61
C GLN A 46 3.39 1.44 20.09
N GLY A 47 4.38 1.15 19.26
CA GLY A 47 5.78 1.49 19.42
C GLY A 47 6.11 2.84 18.80
N GLY A 48 7.30 2.94 18.20
CA GLY A 48 7.78 4.17 17.56
C GLY A 48 7.88 5.37 18.50
N ASP A 49 8.08 6.54 17.90
CA ASP A 49 7.94 7.83 18.57
C ASP A 49 6.48 8.30 18.54
N TYR A 50 6.12 9.11 19.55
CA TYR A 50 4.77 9.68 19.68
C TYR A 50 4.75 11.11 19.18
N ASN A 51 3.89 11.43 18.21
CA ASN A 51 3.66 12.80 17.77
C ASN A 51 2.57 13.43 18.64
N GLU A 52 2.93 14.39 19.50
CA GLU A 52 1.96 15.01 20.41
C GLU A 52 0.89 15.83 19.67
N PHE A 53 1.24 16.45 18.53
CA PHE A 53 0.36 17.32 17.76
C PHE A 53 -0.67 16.50 16.97
N VAL A 54 -0.20 15.51 16.20
CA VAL A 54 -1.07 14.60 15.42
C VAL A 54 -1.82 13.68 16.37
N GLY A 55 -1.14 13.19 17.40
CA GLY A 55 -1.69 12.35 18.44
C GLY A 55 -1.54 10.85 18.18
N ASP A 56 -0.61 10.44 17.31
CA ASP A 56 -0.37 9.06 16.89
C ASP A 56 0.94 8.46 17.41
N ASN A 57 0.96 7.13 17.47
CA ASN A 57 2.15 6.33 17.77
C ASN A 57 2.63 5.61 16.50
N GLY A 58 3.75 4.90 16.61
CA GLY A 58 4.26 4.09 15.52
C GLY A 58 4.86 4.94 14.40
N ASN A 59 5.48 6.05 14.76
CA ASN A 59 6.27 6.90 13.87
C ASN A 59 7.74 6.43 13.91
N TYR A 60 8.27 5.99 12.77
CA TYR A 60 9.59 5.38 12.62
C TYR A 60 10.38 6.06 11.50
N PRO A 61 11.54 6.68 11.79
CA PRO A 61 12.37 7.37 10.79
C PRO A 61 12.91 6.47 9.66
N ASP A 62 12.83 5.14 9.82
CA ASP A 62 13.29 4.15 8.85
C ASP A 62 12.14 3.51 8.04
N ARG A 63 10.91 4.02 8.18
CA ARG A 63 9.76 3.60 7.39
C ARG A 63 9.24 4.77 6.57
N HIS A 64 8.63 4.42 5.44
CA HIS A 64 8.16 5.41 4.49
C HIS A 64 6.66 5.59 4.58
N ASP A 65 6.26 6.86 4.50
CA ASP A 65 4.92 7.29 4.83
C ASP A 65 4.10 7.52 3.57
N VAL A 66 2.83 7.16 3.65
CA VAL A 66 1.89 7.29 2.55
C VAL A 66 0.53 7.73 3.05
N MET A 67 -0.06 8.70 2.35
CA MET A 67 -1.40 9.20 2.68
C MET A 67 -2.40 8.77 1.59
N ILE A 68 -3.50 8.14 2.01
CA ILE A 68 -4.61 7.74 1.15
C ILE A 68 -5.87 8.39 1.71
N VAL A 69 -6.51 9.23 0.91
CA VAL A 69 -7.66 10.04 1.31
C VAL A 69 -8.86 9.71 0.45
N GLY A 70 -10.04 9.68 1.07
CA GLY A 70 -11.33 9.59 0.40
C GLY A 70 -12.27 10.73 0.79
N ASN A 71 -13.29 10.94 -0.03
CA ASN A 71 -14.41 11.82 0.27
C ASN A 71 -14.06 13.30 0.48
N HIS A 72 -13.21 13.89 -0.37
CA HIS A 72 -13.15 15.35 -0.47
C HIS A 72 -14.51 15.94 -0.88
N HIS A 73 -15.23 15.27 -1.78
CA HIS A 73 -16.59 15.65 -2.16
C HIS A 73 -17.63 14.67 -1.59
N ALA A 74 -18.66 15.23 -0.96
CA ALA A 74 -19.64 14.50 -0.16
C ALA A 74 -20.39 13.38 -0.92
N ARG A 75 -20.84 13.66 -2.14
CA ARG A 75 -21.61 12.74 -3.02
C ARG A 75 -20.83 11.56 -3.59
N GLU A 76 -19.51 11.52 -3.45
CA GLU A 76 -18.67 10.56 -4.15
C GLU A 76 -18.55 9.26 -3.35
N TRP A 77 -19.60 8.45 -3.29
CA TRP A 77 -19.68 7.39 -2.27
C TRP A 77 -18.62 6.30 -2.42
N MET A 78 -18.23 5.95 -3.65
CA MET A 78 -17.15 4.98 -3.86
C MET A 78 -15.80 5.46 -3.31
N SER A 79 -15.59 6.77 -3.14
CA SER A 79 -14.31 7.31 -2.66
C SER A 79 -14.00 6.93 -1.21
N TYR A 80 -14.99 6.60 -0.39
CA TYR A 80 -14.78 6.07 0.96
C TYR A 80 -15.00 4.56 1.05
N GLU A 81 -15.76 3.94 0.14
CA GLU A 81 -15.93 2.48 0.11
C GLU A 81 -14.63 1.75 -0.25
N VAL A 82 -13.85 2.26 -1.21
CA VAL A 82 -12.58 1.64 -1.62
C VAL A 82 -11.51 1.67 -0.52
N PRO A 83 -11.22 2.82 0.14
CA PRO A 83 -10.38 2.84 1.34
C PRO A 83 -10.85 1.88 2.44
N MET A 84 -12.17 1.76 2.66
CA MET A 84 -12.71 0.85 3.66
C MET A 84 -12.47 -0.62 3.29
N LEU A 85 -12.57 -0.99 2.01
CA LEU A 85 -12.19 -2.32 1.53
C LEU A 85 -10.69 -2.57 1.73
N GLN A 86 -9.83 -1.59 1.42
CA GLN A 86 -8.39 -1.71 1.66
C GLN A 86 -8.07 -1.98 3.15
N LEU A 87 -8.76 -1.29 4.06
CA LEU A 87 -8.63 -1.52 5.49
C LEU A 87 -9.06 -2.95 5.88
N GLU A 88 -10.17 -3.44 5.33
CA GLU A 88 -10.66 -4.81 5.56
C GLU A 88 -9.67 -5.87 5.06
N VAL A 89 -9.12 -5.68 3.86
CA VAL A 89 -8.13 -6.58 3.25
C VAL A 89 -6.85 -6.62 4.08
N ILE A 90 -6.31 -5.46 4.50
CA ILE A 90 -5.13 -5.44 5.40
C ILE A 90 -5.43 -6.17 6.71
N ALA A 91 -6.61 -5.92 7.30
CA ALA A 91 -7.00 -6.54 8.56
C ALA A 91 -7.12 -8.07 8.45
N PHE A 92 -7.58 -8.55 7.30
CA PHE A 92 -7.76 -9.98 7.04
C PHE A 92 -6.45 -10.68 6.67
N SER A 93 -5.64 -10.07 5.81
CA SER A 93 -4.46 -10.69 5.18
C SER A 93 -3.20 -10.62 6.03
N TYR A 94 -3.06 -9.60 6.90
CA TYR A 94 -1.86 -9.46 7.74
C TYR A 94 -1.64 -10.69 8.64
N ASN A 95 -0.51 -11.38 8.46
CA ASN A 95 -0.16 -12.67 9.10
C ASN A 95 -1.12 -13.85 8.81
N ASN A 96 -2.05 -13.71 7.87
CA ASN A 96 -2.95 -14.78 7.44
C ASN A 96 -2.58 -15.24 6.03
N ILE A 97 -1.37 -15.77 5.88
CA ILE A 97 -0.77 -16.02 4.56
C ILE A 97 -1.24 -17.36 3.96
N GLY A 98 -1.58 -17.34 2.67
CA GLY A 98 -1.96 -18.53 1.90
C GLY A 98 -3.33 -19.05 2.30
N TYR A 99 -4.33 -18.19 2.27
CA TYR A 99 -5.73 -18.62 2.30
C TYR A 99 -6.29 -18.69 0.88
N ASP A 100 -7.28 -19.57 0.72
CA ASP A 100 -8.09 -19.71 -0.50
C ASP A 100 -9.17 -18.61 -0.39
N ASN A 101 -8.87 -17.45 -0.98
CA ASN A 101 -9.62 -16.19 -0.85
C ASN A 101 -10.86 -16.15 -1.75
N ASP A 102 -10.81 -16.84 -2.89
CA ASP A 102 -11.84 -16.93 -3.92
C ASP A 102 -12.63 -18.26 -3.86
N GLY A 103 -12.10 -19.29 -3.19
CA GLY A 103 -12.77 -20.55 -2.89
C GLY A 103 -12.63 -21.62 -3.98
N ASP A 104 -11.66 -21.49 -4.89
CA ASP A 104 -11.42 -22.45 -5.97
C ASP A 104 -10.63 -23.71 -5.50
N GLY A 105 -10.04 -23.63 -4.31
CA GLY A 105 -9.28 -24.70 -3.67
C GLY A 105 -7.78 -24.69 -3.98
N LEU A 106 -7.28 -23.66 -4.64
CA LEU A 106 -5.88 -23.29 -4.76
C LEU A 106 -5.51 -22.29 -3.65
N ILE A 107 -4.20 -22.08 -3.48
CA ILE A 107 -3.60 -21.26 -2.43
C ILE A 107 -2.37 -20.65 -3.09
N ASP A 108 -2.20 -19.33 -2.98
CA ASP A 108 -1.16 -18.52 -3.67
C ASP A 108 -1.61 -18.14 -5.09
N GLU A 109 -2.69 -17.36 -5.17
CA GLU A 109 -3.17 -16.67 -6.38
C GLU A 109 -2.37 -15.37 -6.57
N ASP A 110 -2.29 -14.93 -7.82
CA ASP A 110 -1.28 -14.13 -8.49
C ASP A 110 -0.75 -12.82 -7.82
N GLY A 111 -0.48 -11.81 -8.63
CA GLY A 111 -0.29 -10.46 -8.14
C GLY A 111 -0.75 -9.48 -9.19
N TRP A 112 -1.32 -8.36 -8.77
CA TRP A 112 -1.92 -7.31 -9.58
C TRP A 112 -1.48 -7.22 -11.06
N GLY A 113 -2.42 -7.56 -11.93
CA GLY A 113 -2.37 -7.37 -13.38
C GLY A 113 -1.58 -8.43 -14.13
N ASP A 114 -1.10 -8.07 -15.33
CA ASP A 114 -0.30 -8.96 -16.21
C ASP A 114 1.14 -9.07 -15.68
N SER A 115 1.29 -9.70 -14.52
CA SER A 115 2.56 -9.88 -13.82
C SER A 115 3.59 -10.66 -14.65
N ASN A 116 3.12 -11.50 -15.58
CA ASN A 116 3.96 -12.28 -16.48
C ASN A 116 4.30 -11.57 -17.82
N GLY A 117 3.55 -10.52 -18.19
CA GLY A 117 3.76 -9.70 -19.39
C GLY A 117 3.25 -10.32 -20.71
N ASP A 118 2.26 -11.20 -20.66
CA ASP A 118 1.66 -11.86 -21.83
C ASP A 118 0.40 -11.17 -22.39
N GLY A 119 -0.07 -10.13 -21.72
CA GLY A 119 -1.22 -9.30 -22.05
C GLY A 119 -2.55 -9.84 -21.52
N ILE A 120 -2.54 -10.79 -20.61
CA ILE A 120 -3.71 -11.32 -19.87
C ILE A 120 -3.55 -10.93 -18.41
N LEU A 121 -4.61 -10.43 -17.77
CA LEU A 121 -4.57 -10.01 -16.36
C LEU A 121 -4.81 -11.17 -15.39
N ASP A 122 -5.52 -12.20 -15.85
CA ASP A 122 -5.75 -13.48 -15.17
C ASP A 122 -4.52 -14.40 -15.35
N ASP A 123 -3.54 -14.25 -14.47
CA ASP A 123 -2.21 -14.90 -14.57
C ASP A 123 -2.21 -16.36 -14.06
N ASP A 124 -3.14 -16.74 -13.19
CA ASP A 124 -3.33 -18.10 -12.65
C ASP A 124 -4.44 -18.91 -13.36
N GLY A 125 -5.32 -18.23 -14.09
CA GLY A 125 -6.29 -18.82 -15.01
C GLY A 125 -7.61 -19.22 -14.36
N ASP A 126 -7.95 -18.67 -13.20
CA ASP A 126 -9.16 -18.97 -12.42
C ASP A 126 -10.42 -18.39 -13.10
N CYS A 127 -10.39 -17.14 -13.60
CA CYS A 127 -11.43 -16.61 -14.48
C CYS A 127 -11.53 -17.43 -15.76
N LEU A 128 -10.40 -17.78 -16.37
CA LEU A 128 -10.37 -18.66 -17.55
C LEU A 128 -10.93 -20.06 -17.26
N ALA A 129 -10.88 -20.53 -16.02
CA ALA A 129 -11.47 -21.80 -15.56
C ALA A 129 -12.99 -21.72 -15.35
N MET A 130 -13.54 -20.52 -15.13
CA MET A 130 -14.97 -20.30 -15.03
C MET A 130 -15.71 -20.49 -16.37
N ALA A 131 -17.04 -20.59 -16.29
CA ALA A 131 -17.87 -20.64 -17.49
C ALA A 131 -17.82 -19.28 -18.22
N SER A 132 -17.82 -19.29 -19.56
CA SER A 132 -17.68 -18.09 -20.40
C SER A 132 -18.67 -16.96 -20.09
N GLU A 133 -19.81 -17.28 -19.51
CA GLU A 133 -20.83 -16.32 -19.05
C GLU A 133 -20.48 -15.57 -17.76
N HIS A 134 -19.45 -16.01 -17.03
CA HIS A 134 -18.94 -15.41 -15.79
C HIS A 134 -17.59 -14.71 -15.98
N GLN A 135 -16.99 -14.85 -17.17
CA GLN A 135 -15.71 -14.22 -17.50
C GLN A 135 -15.83 -12.74 -17.83
N ASP A 136 -17.03 -12.23 -18.13
CA ASP A 136 -17.31 -10.79 -18.34
C ASP A 136 -18.51 -10.49 -17.44
N SER A 137 -18.24 -10.59 -16.14
CA SER A 137 -19.22 -10.51 -15.07
C SER A 137 -19.69 -9.07 -14.83
N ASN A 138 -18.79 -8.11 -15.04
CA ASN A 138 -19.09 -6.68 -14.97
C ASN A 138 -19.72 -6.14 -16.28
N GLY A 139 -19.62 -6.90 -17.39
CA GLY A 139 -20.24 -6.58 -18.67
C GLY A 139 -19.54 -5.47 -19.46
N ASP A 140 -18.28 -5.17 -19.17
CA ASP A 140 -17.48 -4.17 -19.87
C ASP A 140 -16.93 -4.65 -21.23
N GLY A 141 -17.07 -5.96 -21.51
CA GLY A 141 -16.66 -6.59 -22.77
C GLY A 141 -15.19 -7.01 -22.83
N VAL A 142 -14.46 -6.91 -21.72
CA VAL A 142 -13.13 -7.46 -21.51
C VAL A 142 -13.27 -8.72 -20.66
N ASN A 143 -13.21 -9.88 -21.31
CA ASN A 143 -13.23 -11.13 -20.55
C ASN A 143 -11.99 -11.24 -19.64
N CYS A 144 -12.21 -11.56 -18.37
CA CYS A 144 -11.20 -11.68 -17.33
C CYS A 144 -10.41 -10.37 -17.19
N GLY A 145 -11.16 -9.26 -17.16
CA GLY A 145 -10.64 -7.93 -16.88
C GLY A 145 -10.69 -7.57 -15.38
N PRO A 146 -10.18 -6.40 -14.99
CA PRO A 146 -10.20 -5.94 -13.61
C PRO A 146 -11.62 -5.86 -13.05
N GLY A 147 -11.81 -6.41 -11.86
CA GLY A 147 -13.11 -6.48 -11.20
C GLY A 147 -14.06 -7.53 -11.76
N ASP A 148 -13.63 -8.37 -12.71
CA ASP A 148 -14.41 -9.57 -13.02
C ASP A 148 -14.34 -10.59 -11.89
N HIS A 149 -15.35 -11.46 -11.82
CA HIS A 149 -15.30 -12.62 -10.94
C HIS A 149 -14.08 -13.47 -11.29
N GLY A 150 -13.47 -14.07 -10.26
CA GLY A 150 -12.24 -14.85 -10.43
C GLY A 150 -11.15 -14.08 -11.17
N VAL A 151 -11.14 -12.75 -11.07
CA VAL A 151 -9.93 -11.98 -11.31
C VAL A 151 -9.75 -11.27 -9.98
N ASP A 152 -9.26 -12.02 -9.00
CA ASP A 152 -8.91 -11.47 -7.71
C ASP A 152 -7.53 -10.83 -7.85
N GLU A 153 -7.53 -9.65 -8.46
CA GLU A 153 -6.36 -8.77 -8.41
C GLU A 153 -6.11 -8.48 -6.92
N ASP A 154 -5.26 -9.26 -6.29
CA ASP A 154 -4.86 -9.04 -4.94
C ASP A 154 -3.34 -9.19 -4.84
N TYR A 155 -2.78 -8.56 -3.81
CA TYR A 155 -1.36 -8.74 -3.57
C TYR A 155 -1.26 -9.97 -2.69
N SER A 156 -0.28 -10.84 -2.97
CA SER A 156 0.01 -11.95 -2.06
C SER A 156 0.03 -11.47 -0.61
N GLU A 157 -0.56 -12.23 0.32
CA GLU A 157 -0.72 -11.71 1.69
C GLU A 157 0.62 -11.52 2.38
N GLN A 158 1.65 -12.22 1.88
CA GLN A 158 3.03 -11.98 2.27
C GLN A 158 3.51 -10.60 1.82
N PHE A 159 3.19 -10.15 0.60
CA PHE A 159 3.45 -8.78 0.17
C PHE A 159 2.74 -7.78 1.07
N ILE A 160 1.44 -7.95 1.35
CA ILE A 160 0.70 -7.05 2.24
C ILE A 160 1.35 -6.99 3.63
N THR A 161 1.76 -8.14 4.16
CA THR A 161 2.46 -8.23 5.44
C THR A 161 3.81 -7.51 5.40
N ASP A 162 4.60 -7.73 4.35
CA ASP A 162 5.92 -7.10 4.17
C ASP A 162 5.77 -5.57 4.01
N LEU A 163 4.76 -5.12 3.26
CA LEU A 163 4.42 -3.71 3.06
C LEU A 163 4.05 -3.02 4.39
N VAL A 164 3.13 -3.59 5.18
CA VAL A 164 2.74 -3.03 6.49
C VAL A 164 3.91 -3.00 7.48
N ASN A 165 4.89 -3.90 7.33
CA ASN A 165 6.09 -3.90 8.18
C ASN A 165 7.10 -2.80 7.83
N LEU A 166 7.04 -2.24 6.62
CA LEU A 166 8.01 -1.30 6.06
C LEU A 166 7.41 0.07 5.72
N ARG A 167 6.11 0.26 5.93
CA ARG A 167 5.38 1.47 5.61
C ARG A 167 4.57 1.97 6.80
N GLU A 168 4.26 3.25 6.75
CA GLU A 168 3.31 3.91 7.62
C GLU A 168 2.18 4.44 6.75
N ILE A 169 1.06 3.72 6.76
CA ILE A 169 -0.08 4.08 5.92
C ILE A 169 -1.05 4.90 6.75
N TYR A 170 -1.24 6.14 6.33
CA TYR A 170 -2.26 7.06 6.83
C TYR A 170 -3.48 6.96 5.93
N LEU A 171 -4.49 6.23 6.38
CA LEU A 171 -5.73 6.02 5.64
C LEU A 171 -6.82 6.91 6.22
N ILE A 172 -7.31 7.86 5.45
CA ILE A 172 -8.41 8.78 5.80
C ILE A 172 -9.59 8.45 4.88
N PRO A 173 -10.47 7.50 5.26
CA PRO A 173 -11.55 7.08 4.36
C PRO A 173 -12.54 8.20 4.05
N MET A 174 -12.76 9.11 5.00
CA MET A 174 -13.79 10.14 4.89
C MET A 174 -13.29 11.48 5.40
N LEU A 175 -12.86 12.36 4.49
CA LEU A 175 -12.44 13.71 4.84
C LEU A 175 -13.65 14.60 5.17
N ASN A 176 -14.66 14.66 4.29
CA ASN A 176 -15.84 15.52 4.41
C ASN A 176 -17.04 14.83 5.08
N VAL A 177 -16.90 14.48 6.36
CA VAL A 177 -17.92 13.75 7.13
C VAL A 177 -19.25 14.50 7.17
N ASP A 178 -19.19 15.81 7.47
CA ASP A 178 -20.37 16.67 7.56
C ASP A 178 -21.16 16.69 6.25
N GLY A 179 -20.47 16.95 5.14
CA GLY A 179 -21.07 16.95 3.80
C GLY A 179 -21.64 15.59 3.42
N ASN A 180 -20.94 14.48 3.71
CA ASN A 180 -21.43 13.13 3.40
C ASN A 180 -22.73 12.79 4.15
N ILE A 181 -22.82 13.13 5.45
CA ILE A 181 -24.05 12.95 6.23
C ILE A 181 -25.19 13.73 5.60
N TYR A 182 -24.97 14.99 5.24
CA TYR A 182 -25.99 15.82 4.62
C TYR A 182 -26.44 15.28 3.26
N ASP A 183 -25.50 14.84 2.42
CA ASP A 183 -25.81 14.22 1.14
C ASP A 183 -26.70 12.97 1.31
N ARG A 184 -26.26 12.03 2.15
CA ARG A 184 -26.91 10.73 2.34
C ARG A 184 -28.24 10.80 3.09
N GLU A 185 -28.42 11.77 3.97
CA GLU A 185 -29.59 11.83 4.85
C GLU A 185 -30.60 12.91 4.47
N VAL A 186 -30.17 13.98 3.80
CA VAL A 186 -30.99 15.17 3.53
C VAL A 186 -31.10 15.47 2.04
N PHE A 187 -29.97 15.70 1.36
CA PHE A 187 -29.96 16.21 -0.02
C PHE A 187 -30.35 15.13 -1.03
N CYS A 188 -29.70 13.97 -0.99
CA CYS A 188 -30.06 12.82 -1.80
C CYS A 188 -30.08 11.48 -1.04
N PRO A 189 -31.15 11.24 -0.27
CA PRO A 189 -31.27 10.00 0.49
C PRO A 189 -31.53 8.77 -0.38
N ALA A 190 -31.14 7.61 0.15
CA ALA A 190 -31.33 6.31 -0.49
C ALA A 190 -32.79 6.07 -0.94
N PRO A 191 -33.03 5.52 -2.15
CA PRO A 191 -32.05 4.96 -3.11
C PRO A 191 -31.47 6.03 -4.06
N ALA A 192 -30.30 6.60 -3.71
CA ALA A 192 -29.65 7.70 -4.44
C ALA A 192 -29.25 7.31 -5.87
N TRP A 193 -28.88 6.03 -6.07
CA TRP A 193 -28.57 5.44 -7.38
C TRP A 193 -29.76 5.43 -8.36
N GLU A 194 -31.00 5.61 -7.87
CA GLU A 194 -32.19 5.78 -8.72
C GLU A 194 -32.63 7.24 -8.85
N THR A 195 -32.48 8.02 -7.78
CA THR A 195 -33.03 9.38 -7.69
C THR A 195 -32.06 10.46 -8.17
N CYS A 196 -30.76 10.30 -7.94
CA CYS A 196 -29.72 11.29 -8.25
C CYS A 196 -28.36 10.63 -8.59
N PRO A 197 -28.28 9.62 -9.48
CA PRO A 197 -27.04 8.87 -9.72
C PRO A 197 -25.82 9.74 -10.08
N SER A 198 -26.03 10.85 -10.78
CA SER A 198 -25.00 11.83 -11.15
C SER A 198 -25.22 13.21 -10.51
N GLY A 199 -26.03 13.28 -9.44
CA GLY A 199 -26.22 14.49 -8.63
C GLY A 199 -25.77 14.26 -7.19
N GLY A 200 -26.10 15.18 -6.29
CA GLY A 200 -25.75 15.10 -4.87
C GLY A 200 -25.03 16.35 -4.37
N TRP A 201 -24.92 16.47 -3.05
CA TRP A 201 -24.18 17.53 -2.38
C TRP A 201 -22.68 17.31 -2.55
N ARG A 202 -21.93 18.36 -2.90
CA ARG A 202 -20.49 18.27 -3.21
C ARG A 202 -19.60 18.76 -2.08
N LYS A 203 -19.89 19.95 -1.56
CA LYS A 203 -18.99 20.75 -0.73
C LYS A 203 -19.01 20.32 0.74
N ASN A 204 -18.23 20.97 1.60
CA ASN A 204 -18.48 20.91 3.05
C ASN A 204 -19.75 21.72 3.42
N LEU A 205 -20.01 21.95 4.71
CA LEU A 205 -21.23 22.64 5.18
C LEU A 205 -20.96 24.00 5.83
N ARG A 206 -19.95 24.72 5.36
CA ARG A 206 -19.70 26.10 5.81
C ARG A 206 -20.89 27.01 5.50
N ASP A 207 -21.41 27.73 6.50
CA ASP A 207 -22.36 28.81 6.28
C ASP A 207 -21.66 30.00 5.58
N ASN A 208 -22.07 30.29 4.35
CA ASN A 208 -21.55 31.39 3.53
C ASN A 208 -22.54 32.56 3.43
N THR A 209 -23.68 32.48 4.13
CA THR A 209 -24.66 33.56 4.13
C THR A 209 -24.08 34.81 4.83
N TYR A 210 -24.71 35.97 4.61
CA TYR A 210 -24.21 37.29 5.08
C TYR A 210 -24.38 37.50 6.60
N THR A 211 -24.08 36.48 7.40
CA THR A 211 -24.44 36.30 8.80
C THR A 211 -23.26 36.49 9.76
N GLY A 212 -22.15 37.13 9.33
CA GLY A 212 -21.06 37.53 10.24
C GLY A 212 -20.96 39.03 10.54
N VAL A 213 -21.60 39.88 9.71
CA VAL A 213 -21.33 41.33 9.70
C VAL A 213 -22.45 42.15 10.37
N THR A 214 -23.54 41.49 10.83
CA THR A 214 -24.67 42.19 11.45
C THR A 214 -24.85 41.80 12.91
N PRO A 215 -25.17 42.74 13.81
CA PRO A 215 -25.46 42.44 15.22
C PRO A 215 -26.84 41.77 15.44
N LEU A 216 -27.41 41.17 14.39
CA LEU A 216 -28.69 40.47 14.46
C LEU A 216 -28.40 38.96 14.60
N PRO A 217 -29.16 38.24 15.44
CA PRO A 217 -29.07 36.80 15.49
C PRO A 217 -29.42 36.25 14.11
N ASP A 218 -28.61 35.31 13.65
CA ASP A 218 -28.93 34.56 12.46
C ASP A 218 -30.26 33.84 12.66
N LEU A 219 -31.15 33.97 11.67
CA LEU A 219 -32.48 33.35 11.67
C LEU A 219 -32.55 32.20 10.67
N ASN A 220 -31.43 31.91 9.98
CA ASN A 220 -31.29 30.99 8.86
C ASN A 220 -30.13 30.00 9.13
N GLU A 221 -30.09 29.37 10.31
CA GLU A 221 -29.13 28.30 10.66
C GLU A 221 -29.32 26.99 9.85
N GLU A 222 -30.17 26.96 8.81
CA GLU A 222 -30.36 25.78 7.96
C GLU A 222 -29.47 25.88 6.73
N VAL A 223 -28.87 24.77 6.29
CA VAL A 223 -28.01 24.70 5.10
C VAL A 223 -28.73 25.27 3.87
N ASP A 224 -28.15 26.30 3.26
CA ASP A 224 -28.60 26.92 2.02
C ASP A 224 -27.87 26.32 0.83
N GLU A 225 -28.57 25.46 0.08
CA GLU A 225 -28.02 24.75 -1.08
C GLU A 225 -27.46 25.67 -2.18
N ASP A 226 -27.90 26.93 -2.24
CA ASP A 226 -27.47 27.88 -3.25
C ASP A 226 -26.11 28.52 -2.94
N CYS A 227 -25.71 28.65 -1.66
CA CYS A 227 -24.46 29.35 -1.29
C CYS A 227 -23.54 28.63 -0.31
N ASP A 228 -24.03 27.73 0.53
CA ASP A 228 -23.22 27.13 1.60
C ASP A 228 -22.22 26.12 1.07
N GLY A 229 -21.16 25.93 1.85
CA GLY A 229 -20.07 25.01 1.60
C GLY A 229 -18.95 25.61 0.73
N VAL A 230 -17.76 25.07 0.95
CA VAL A 230 -16.55 25.25 0.16
C VAL A 230 -16.17 23.92 -0.49
N ASP A 231 -15.73 23.98 -1.75
CA ASP A 231 -15.15 22.84 -2.43
C ASP A 231 -13.77 22.56 -1.86
N LEU A 232 -13.65 21.50 -1.07
CA LEU A 232 -12.39 21.14 -0.41
C LEU A 232 -11.27 20.90 -1.41
N ASN A 233 -11.57 20.38 -2.61
CA ASN A 233 -10.56 20.16 -3.65
C ASN A 233 -10.31 21.41 -4.53
N ARG A 234 -10.70 22.60 -4.05
CA ARG A 234 -10.31 23.92 -4.55
C ARG A 234 -9.73 24.81 -3.44
N ASN A 235 -9.55 24.24 -2.26
CA ASN A 235 -9.19 24.96 -1.05
C ASN A 235 -7.77 24.61 -0.57
N TYR A 236 -6.88 24.11 -1.42
CA TYR A 236 -5.46 23.98 -1.10
C TYR A 236 -4.66 25.19 -1.61
N GLN A 237 -3.51 25.47 -1.02
CA GLN A 237 -2.82 26.77 -1.16
C GLN A 237 -1.99 26.92 -2.43
N PHE A 238 -1.57 25.82 -3.05
CA PHE A 238 -0.73 25.86 -4.25
C PHE A 238 -1.52 26.40 -5.44
N GLU A 239 -1.05 27.52 -6.00
CA GLU A 239 -1.70 28.24 -7.11
C GLU A 239 -3.18 28.56 -6.84
N TRP A 240 -3.55 28.73 -5.57
CA TRP A 240 -4.94 28.93 -5.14
C TRP A 240 -5.56 30.18 -5.79
N GLY A 241 -6.81 30.06 -6.26
CA GLY A 241 -7.54 31.20 -6.82
C GLY A 241 -7.01 31.73 -8.16
N ALA A 242 -6.04 31.05 -8.79
CA ALA A 242 -5.55 31.39 -10.11
C ALA A 242 -6.72 31.58 -11.10
N PRO A 243 -6.72 32.63 -11.94
CA PRO A 243 -7.87 33.05 -12.77
C PRO A 243 -8.05 32.13 -14.00
N LEU A 244 -8.33 30.86 -13.73
CA LEU A 244 -8.76 29.87 -14.69
C LEU A 244 -10.27 30.06 -14.82
N GLY A 245 -10.83 30.12 -16.03
CA GLY A 245 -12.26 30.40 -16.23
C GLY A 245 -13.25 29.41 -15.61
N ALA A 246 -12.77 28.44 -14.83
CA ALA A 246 -13.48 27.38 -14.11
C ALA A 246 -13.33 27.47 -12.57
N THR A 247 -12.53 28.39 -12.03
CA THR A 247 -12.25 28.54 -10.60
C THR A 247 -12.93 29.81 -10.06
N GLY A 248 -14.06 29.62 -9.38
CA GLY A 248 -14.77 30.64 -8.59
C GLY A 248 -15.84 31.46 -9.33
N PRO A 249 -17.01 31.72 -8.71
CA PRO A 249 -17.85 32.81 -9.14
C PRO A 249 -17.11 34.15 -8.97
N LEU A 250 -17.23 35.05 -9.94
CA LEU A 250 -16.59 36.38 -9.99
C LEU A 250 -16.83 37.28 -8.75
N ILE A 251 -17.71 36.87 -7.83
CA ILE A 251 -18.06 37.58 -6.59
C ILE A 251 -18.30 36.54 -5.48
N PRO A 252 -17.50 36.54 -4.39
CA PRO A 252 -17.75 35.71 -3.20
C PRO A 252 -19.13 35.99 -2.61
N GLY A 253 -19.87 34.93 -2.25
CA GLY A 253 -21.11 35.06 -1.46
C GLY A 253 -22.33 35.64 -2.18
N THR A 254 -22.43 35.55 -3.51
CA THR A 254 -23.75 35.77 -4.14
C THR A 254 -24.56 34.48 -4.03
N CYS A 255 -25.45 34.39 -3.03
CA CYS A 255 -26.55 33.41 -2.99
C CYS A 255 -27.51 33.68 -4.17
N SER A 256 -27.06 33.31 -5.37
CA SER A 256 -27.84 33.33 -6.61
C SER A 256 -28.27 31.89 -6.88
N PRO A 257 -29.50 31.64 -7.36
CA PRO A 257 -30.03 30.29 -7.45
C PRO A 257 -29.15 29.37 -8.29
N SER A 258 -28.90 28.15 -7.79
CA SER A 258 -28.13 27.09 -8.46
C SER A 258 -28.68 26.69 -9.85
N GLU A 259 -29.93 27.05 -10.19
CA GLU A 259 -30.53 26.80 -11.52
C GLU A 259 -29.97 27.70 -12.66
N GLY A 260 -28.86 28.39 -12.41
CA GLY A 260 -28.13 29.25 -13.32
C GLY A 260 -26.99 28.58 -14.12
N GLU A 261 -27.03 27.26 -14.40
CA GLU A 261 -26.03 26.61 -15.30
C GLU A 261 -25.89 27.31 -16.68
N LEU A 262 -26.82 28.21 -17.04
CA LEU A 262 -26.81 29.04 -18.25
C LEU A 262 -26.26 30.47 -18.05
N ASP A 263 -25.98 30.92 -16.82
CA ASP A 263 -25.50 32.29 -16.52
C ASP A 263 -24.05 32.39 -16.04
N GLY A 264 -23.40 31.25 -15.78
CA GLY A 264 -21.97 31.18 -15.42
C GLY A 264 -21.66 31.34 -13.93
N SER A 265 -22.66 31.30 -13.05
CA SER A 265 -22.44 31.20 -11.60
C SER A 265 -22.38 29.74 -11.12
N ASN A 266 -21.22 29.09 -11.28
CA ASN A 266 -21.00 27.75 -10.72
C ASN A 266 -20.50 27.85 -9.27
N ASN A 267 -21.41 27.64 -8.30
CA ASN A 267 -21.08 27.70 -6.87
C ASN A 267 -20.58 26.35 -6.29
N ASP A 268 -20.64 25.26 -7.06
CA ASP A 268 -20.17 23.93 -6.62
C ASP A 268 -18.64 23.86 -6.49
N VAL A 269 -17.92 24.82 -7.07
CA VAL A 269 -16.45 24.91 -7.12
C VAL A 269 -15.93 26.13 -6.36
N TYR A 270 -16.69 26.65 -5.39
CA TYR A 270 -16.25 27.77 -4.57
C TYR A 270 -15.01 27.39 -3.75
N ASN A 271 -13.92 28.14 -3.95
CA ASN A 271 -12.58 27.86 -3.44
C ASN A 271 -12.32 28.33 -2.00
N GLY A 272 -13.33 28.95 -1.36
CA GLY A 272 -13.22 29.49 -0.01
C GLY A 272 -12.94 31.00 0.02
N PRO A 273 -12.92 31.60 1.21
CA PRO A 273 -12.58 33.00 1.41
C PRO A 273 -11.11 33.27 1.11
N VAL A 274 -10.82 34.51 0.75
CA VAL A 274 -9.45 35.05 0.78
C VAL A 274 -8.97 35.18 2.22
N ASP A 275 -7.67 34.99 2.45
CA ASP A 275 -7.02 35.36 3.71
C ASP A 275 -6.48 36.80 3.60
N ASP A 276 -6.67 37.60 4.65
CA ASP A 276 -6.23 39.00 4.72
C ASP A 276 -5.33 39.26 5.94
N ARG A 277 -4.81 38.18 6.51
CA ARG A 277 -3.94 38.18 7.68
C ARG A 277 -2.48 38.29 7.27
N ASP A 278 -1.74 38.96 8.15
CA ASP A 278 -0.28 39.04 8.18
C ASP A 278 0.19 37.83 9.01
N ASN A 279 0.49 36.74 8.31
CA ASN A 279 0.76 35.41 8.88
C ASN A 279 2.18 35.30 9.40
N ASP A 280 3.13 36.07 8.85
CA ASP A 280 4.54 36.05 9.26
C ASP A 280 4.93 37.21 10.22
N GLY A 281 4.03 38.19 10.41
CA GLY A 281 4.14 39.28 11.37
C GLY A 281 5.06 40.42 10.93
N ASP A 282 5.36 40.53 9.63
CA ASP A 282 6.23 41.56 9.07
C ASP A 282 5.52 42.94 8.91
N GLY A 283 4.19 42.97 9.06
CA GLY A 283 3.35 44.15 8.98
C GLY A 283 2.91 44.53 7.56
N GLN A 284 3.20 43.68 6.58
CA GLN A 284 2.68 43.74 5.23
C GLN A 284 1.50 42.76 5.11
N VAL A 285 0.74 42.94 4.04
CA VAL A 285 -0.26 41.98 3.57
C VAL A 285 0.02 41.99 2.07
N ASN A 286 1.11 41.31 1.70
CA ASN A 286 1.37 40.89 0.32
C ASN A 286 0.61 39.58 0.09
N GLU A 287 0.27 39.24 -1.15
CA GLU A 287 -0.59 38.09 -1.47
C GLU A 287 0.11 37.30 -2.58
N ASP A 288 1.09 36.45 -2.22
CA ASP A 288 1.74 35.54 -3.17
C ASP A 288 1.10 34.15 -3.18
N HIS A 289 1.51 33.34 -4.16
CA HIS A 289 1.11 31.93 -4.24
C HIS A 289 2.19 31.08 -3.58
N VAL A 290 1.79 29.93 -3.03
CA VAL A 290 2.73 28.94 -2.47
C VAL A 290 3.40 28.17 -3.61
N ASP A 291 4.34 28.78 -4.31
CA ASP A 291 4.98 28.24 -5.52
C ASP A 291 6.51 28.46 -5.58
N GLY A 292 7.09 29.02 -4.51
CA GLY A 292 8.50 29.34 -4.39
C GLY A 292 8.93 30.56 -5.21
N LYS A 293 7.99 31.41 -5.68
CA LYS A 293 8.28 32.60 -6.48
C LYS A 293 7.88 33.89 -5.76
N ASP A 294 8.75 34.88 -5.92
CA ASP A 294 8.54 36.26 -5.45
C ASP A 294 7.76 37.01 -6.55
N ASP A 295 6.44 36.82 -6.56
CA ASP A 295 5.54 37.31 -7.61
C ASP A 295 5.36 38.84 -7.59
N ASP A 296 5.55 39.48 -6.43
CA ASP A 296 5.43 40.93 -6.27
C ASP A 296 6.78 41.69 -6.17
N ALA A 297 7.89 40.94 -6.19
CA ALA A 297 9.28 41.38 -6.24
C ALA A 297 9.75 42.18 -5.01
N ASP A 298 9.21 41.89 -3.83
CA ASP A 298 9.61 42.53 -2.59
C ASP A 298 10.83 41.90 -1.91
N GLY A 299 11.25 40.73 -2.42
CA GLY A 299 12.45 40.02 -2.03
C GLY A 299 12.21 38.83 -1.10
N VAL A 300 10.96 38.45 -0.89
CA VAL A 300 10.58 37.25 -0.14
C VAL A 300 9.58 36.41 -0.94
N THR A 301 9.41 35.15 -0.56
CA THR A 301 8.66 34.13 -1.30
C THR A 301 7.74 33.39 -0.34
N ASP A 302 6.54 33.08 -0.81
CA ASP A 302 5.49 32.33 -0.12
C ASP A 302 5.01 33.01 1.19
N GLU A 303 4.99 34.35 1.24
CA GLU A 303 4.48 35.21 2.34
C GLU A 303 2.98 35.52 2.19
N ASP A 304 2.21 35.35 3.28
CA ASP A 304 0.81 35.79 3.40
C ASP A 304 -0.14 35.34 2.27
N TRP A 305 -0.35 34.03 2.20
CA TRP A 305 -1.10 33.36 1.13
C TRP A 305 -2.47 33.98 0.86
N TRP A 306 -2.81 34.18 -0.42
CA TRP A 306 -4.07 34.81 -0.84
C TRP A 306 -5.33 34.06 -0.36
N GLY A 307 -5.20 32.78 -0.03
CA GLY A 307 -6.24 31.91 0.51
C GLY A 307 -5.81 30.45 0.47
N GLY A 308 -6.78 29.55 0.61
CA GLY A 308 -6.52 28.11 0.75
C GLY A 308 -6.28 27.69 2.20
N ASN A 309 -6.54 26.42 2.47
CA ASN A 309 -6.65 25.76 3.77
C ASN A 309 -7.49 26.58 4.78
N SER A 310 -8.63 27.09 4.32
CA SER A 310 -9.56 27.84 5.18
C SER A 310 -10.51 26.93 5.96
N GLU A 311 -10.76 25.73 5.44
CA GLU A 311 -11.72 24.79 5.97
C GLU A 311 -11.08 23.86 7.02
N PRO A 312 -11.82 23.43 8.06
CA PRO A 312 -11.33 22.48 9.06
C PRO A 312 -10.75 21.21 8.44
N GLU A 313 -11.38 20.72 7.38
CA GLU A 313 -10.99 19.50 6.68
C GLU A 313 -9.67 19.67 5.90
N THR A 314 -9.47 20.78 5.19
CA THR A 314 -8.20 21.04 4.47
C THR A 314 -7.08 21.42 5.42
N LYS A 315 -7.37 22.11 6.53
CA LYS A 315 -6.40 22.33 7.62
C LYS A 315 -5.93 21.04 8.27
N PHE A 316 -6.83 20.07 8.42
CA PHE A 316 -6.47 18.75 8.92
C PHE A 316 -5.43 18.08 8.00
N ILE A 317 -5.64 18.09 6.68
CA ILE A 317 -4.66 17.56 5.72
C ILE A 317 -3.34 18.35 5.76
N GLN A 318 -3.43 19.68 5.80
CA GLN A 318 -2.25 20.55 5.86
C GLN A 318 -1.38 20.21 7.07
N ASP A 319 -1.97 20.28 8.26
CA ASP A 319 -1.24 20.06 9.50
C ASP A 319 -0.78 18.61 9.63
N MET A 320 -1.56 17.62 9.15
CA MET A 320 -1.09 16.23 9.13
C MET A 320 0.13 16.05 8.24
N THR A 321 0.15 16.67 7.07
CA THR A 321 1.27 16.59 6.11
C THR A 321 2.51 17.29 6.65
N GLU A 322 2.36 18.51 7.17
CA GLU A 322 3.49 19.33 7.63
C GLU A 322 4.05 18.87 8.98
N MET A 323 3.24 18.21 9.82
CA MET A 323 3.67 17.69 11.12
C MET A 323 4.17 16.24 11.06
N ASN A 324 4.07 15.59 9.91
CA ASN A 324 4.63 14.27 9.63
C ASN A 324 6.09 14.42 9.16
N ASP A 325 6.98 14.53 10.14
CA ASP A 325 8.43 14.76 9.99
C ASP A 325 9.16 13.86 10.99
N ASP A 326 9.21 12.57 10.68
CA ASP A 326 9.71 11.54 11.60
C ASP A 326 11.23 11.59 11.77
N ASP A 327 11.96 12.02 10.75
CA ASP A 327 13.42 12.15 10.79
C ASP A 327 13.91 13.53 11.29
N GLY A 328 13.01 14.52 11.36
CA GLY A 328 13.24 15.86 11.87
C GLY A 328 14.02 16.76 10.92
N ASP A 329 13.96 16.50 9.60
CA ASP A 329 14.62 17.31 8.58
C ASP A 329 13.80 18.53 8.14
N GLY A 330 12.55 18.63 8.60
CA GLY A 330 11.63 19.74 8.35
C GLY A 330 10.82 19.59 7.05
N ALA A 331 10.83 18.42 6.41
CA ALA A 331 10.00 18.11 5.27
C ALA A 331 8.97 17.01 5.60
N SER A 332 7.88 16.98 4.83
CA SER A 332 6.87 15.92 4.94
C SER A 332 7.45 14.57 4.54
N GLU A 333 7.11 13.50 5.27
CA GLU A 333 7.52 12.13 4.94
C GLU A 333 6.61 11.43 3.94
N PHE A 334 5.40 11.95 3.71
CA PHE A 334 4.53 11.52 2.61
C PHE A 334 5.16 11.71 1.22
N LYS A 335 5.95 10.77 0.72
CA LYS A 335 6.56 10.85 -0.63
C LYS A 335 5.57 10.47 -1.74
N SER A 336 4.50 9.76 -1.41
CA SER A 336 3.39 9.48 -2.31
C SER A 336 2.05 9.68 -1.60
N THR A 337 1.06 10.17 -2.35
CA THR A 337 -0.31 10.34 -1.86
C THR A 337 -1.34 9.95 -2.91
N LEU A 338 -2.52 9.54 -2.45
CA LEU A 338 -3.65 9.17 -3.30
C LEU A 338 -4.92 9.81 -2.75
N THR A 339 -5.68 10.48 -3.60
CA THR A 339 -7.05 10.88 -3.28
C THR A 339 -8.05 10.15 -4.17
N HIS A 340 -9.00 9.48 -3.55
CA HIS A 340 -10.12 8.86 -4.24
C HIS A 340 -11.25 9.86 -4.41
N HIS A 341 -11.75 9.90 -5.62
CA HIS A 341 -12.87 10.67 -6.10
C HIS A 341 -13.83 9.76 -6.87
N SER A 342 -14.94 10.31 -7.32
CA SER A 342 -15.86 9.65 -8.24
C SER A 342 -16.55 10.73 -9.06
N TYR A 343 -16.70 10.64 -10.37
CA TYR A 343 -16.56 9.49 -11.24
C TYR A 343 -15.92 9.91 -12.55
N SER A 344 -15.41 8.95 -13.33
CA SER A 344 -15.12 9.00 -14.78
C SER A 344 -14.20 7.87 -15.25
N GLU A 345 -13.76 6.98 -14.35
CA GLU A 345 -12.78 5.93 -14.61
C GLU A 345 -11.44 6.51 -15.08
N LEU A 346 -10.88 7.43 -14.30
CA LEU A 346 -9.64 8.15 -14.61
C LEU A 346 -8.61 8.00 -13.49
N ILE A 347 -7.33 7.96 -13.88
CA ILE A 347 -6.20 8.21 -12.99
C ILE A 347 -5.59 9.55 -13.43
N LEU A 348 -5.63 10.53 -12.54
CA LEU A 348 -5.14 11.88 -12.81
C LEU A 348 -3.87 12.17 -12.02
N TRP A 349 -2.97 12.93 -12.64
CA TRP A 349 -1.74 13.42 -12.01
C TRP A 349 -1.52 14.92 -12.31
N PRO A 350 -0.70 15.63 -11.50
CA PRO A 350 -0.45 17.06 -11.64
C PRO A 350 0.14 17.50 -12.99
N TRP A 351 -0.17 18.68 -13.50
CA TRP A 351 -0.86 19.76 -12.83
C TRP A 351 -2.34 19.82 -13.21
N GLY A 352 -3.16 20.31 -12.29
CA GLY A 352 -4.51 20.78 -12.54
C GLY A 352 -4.55 22.24 -13.02
N HIS A 353 -3.71 23.11 -12.45
CA HIS A 353 -3.85 24.56 -12.57
C HIS A 353 -3.39 25.15 -13.91
N CYS A 354 -2.64 24.42 -14.72
CA CYS A 354 -2.14 24.92 -15.98
C CYS A 354 -2.41 23.96 -17.13
N THR A 355 -2.78 24.49 -18.30
CA THR A 355 -2.96 23.71 -19.53
C THR A 355 -1.67 23.76 -20.35
N ASP A 356 -1.31 22.64 -20.99
CA ASP A 356 -0.09 22.49 -21.82
C ASP A 356 1.21 22.78 -21.05
N CYS A 357 1.23 22.48 -19.75
CA CYS A 357 2.39 22.60 -18.88
C CYS A 357 2.86 21.22 -18.42
N GLU A 358 4.17 21.05 -18.29
CA GLU A 358 4.77 19.82 -17.79
C GLU A 358 5.38 20.09 -16.41
N SER A 359 5.16 19.17 -15.47
CA SER A 359 5.87 19.15 -14.20
C SER A 359 7.35 18.76 -14.42
N PRO A 360 8.25 19.11 -13.48
CA PRO A 360 9.65 18.67 -13.55
C PRO A 360 9.82 17.15 -13.70
N ASP A 361 8.92 16.37 -13.10
CA ASP A 361 8.93 14.91 -13.12
C ASP A 361 7.76 14.33 -13.95
N HIS A 362 7.35 15.03 -15.01
CA HIS A 362 6.21 14.68 -15.87
C HIS A 362 6.21 13.22 -16.34
N ALA A 363 7.35 12.74 -16.87
CA ALA A 363 7.45 11.36 -17.36
C ALA A 363 7.34 10.32 -16.23
N GLN A 364 7.82 10.65 -15.03
CA GLN A 364 7.75 9.78 -13.87
C GLN A 364 6.33 9.73 -13.30
N LEU A 365 5.66 10.89 -13.24
CA LEU A 365 4.26 10.97 -12.83
C LEU A 365 3.36 10.19 -13.80
N GLU A 366 3.55 10.39 -15.11
CA GLU A 366 2.83 9.66 -16.17
C GLU A 366 3.08 8.15 -16.06
N TYR A 367 4.31 7.71 -15.78
CA TYR A 367 4.65 6.28 -15.65
C TYR A 367 3.86 5.59 -14.53
N HIS A 368 3.89 6.14 -13.31
CA HIS A 368 3.15 5.57 -12.18
C HIS A 368 1.64 5.68 -12.37
N GLY A 369 1.15 6.79 -12.95
CA GLY A 369 -0.25 6.92 -13.36
C GLY A 369 -0.65 5.85 -14.37
N GLN A 370 0.26 5.47 -15.28
CA GLN A 370 0.04 4.40 -16.23
C GLN A 370 0.01 3.03 -15.56
N GLN A 371 0.87 2.77 -14.56
CA GLN A 371 0.81 1.50 -13.82
C GLN A 371 -0.53 1.33 -13.09
N MET A 372 -1.04 2.39 -12.45
CA MET A 372 -2.38 2.34 -11.84
C MET A 372 -3.51 2.23 -12.88
N ALA A 373 -3.37 2.91 -14.02
CA ALA A 373 -4.33 2.80 -15.12
C ALA A 373 -4.34 1.41 -15.76
N ASP A 374 -3.19 0.73 -15.84
CA ASP A 374 -3.09 -0.64 -16.34
C ASP A 374 -3.79 -1.60 -15.36
N MET A 375 -3.64 -1.39 -14.05
CA MET A 375 -4.33 -2.17 -13.00
C MET A 375 -5.85 -2.02 -13.08
N THR A 376 -6.35 -0.81 -13.32
CA THR A 376 -7.80 -0.56 -13.26
C THR A 376 -8.46 -0.50 -14.64
N LEU A 377 -7.72 -0.56 -15.74
CA LEU A 377 -8.16 -0.17 -17.09
C LEU A 377 -8.76 1.25 -17.19
N TYR A 378 -8.39 2.15 -16.27
CA TYR A 378 -8.82 3.56 -16.31
C TYR A 378 -7.96 4.37 -17.30
N ALA A 379 -8.45 5.54 -17.71
CA ALA A 379 -7.63 6.41 -18.55
C ALA A 379 -6.65 7.22 -17.68
N ASN A 380 -5.36 7.15 -18.02
CA ASN A 380 -4.31 7.97 -17.42
C ASN A 380 -4.24 9.35 -18.12
N LEU A 381 -4.44 10.44 -17.38
CA LEU A 381 -4.44 11.79 -17.93
C LEU A 381 -3.82 12.80 -16.96
N GLN A 382 -3.20 13.84 -17.50
CA GLN A 382 -2.91 15.02 -16.68
C GLN A 382 -4.23 15.68 -16.25
N SER A 383 -4.36 16.09 -14.99
CA SER A 383 -5.60 16.67 -14.44
C SER A 383 -6.16 17.81 -15.30
N SER A 384 -5.29 18.74 -15.73
CA SER A 384 -5.66 19.87 -16.61
C SER A 384 -6.26 19.49 -17.96
N SER A 385 -6.05 18.26 -18.44
CA SER A 385 -6.59 17.76 -19.72
C SER A 385 -8.11 17.54 -19.66
N LEU A 386 -8.66 17.34 -18.46
CA LEU A 386 -10.10 17.27 -18.24
C LEU A 386 -10.70 18.68 -18.24
N TYR A 387 -10.26 19.50 -17.30
CA TYR A 387 -10.46 20.95 -17.23
C TYR A 387 -9.45 21.55 -16.23
N PRO A 388 -9.07 22.83 -16.36
CA PRO A 388 -8.14 23.45 -15.43
C PRO A 388 -8.73 23.60 -14.01
N THR A 389 -7.96 23.24 -12.99
CA THR A 389 -8.32 23.31 -11.56
C THR A 389 -7.22 23.95 -10.75
N SER A 390 -7.54 24.91 -9.88
CA SER A 390 -6.56 25.53 -8.98
C SER A 390 -6.88 25.19 -7.53
N GLY A 391 -5.84 25.07 -6.69
CA GLY A 391 -5.99 24.75 -5.27
C GLY A 391 -6.54 23.35 -5.02
N ASP A 392 -6.17 22.37 -5.85
CA ASP A 392 -6.50 20.97 -5.62
C ASP A 392 -5.43 20.25 -4.77
N PHE A 393 -5.82 19.11 -4.20
CA PHE A 393 -5.01 18.32 -3.28
C PHE A 393 -3.67 17.88 -3.90
N CYS A 394 -3.70 17.43 -5.16
CA CYS A 394 -2.51 16.86 -5.79
C CYS A 394 -1.51 17.90 -6.29
N ASP A 395 -1.98 19.05 -6.78
CA ASP A 395 -1.10 20.17 -7.11
C ASP A 395 -0.38 20.65 -5.85
N TRP A 396 -1.07 20.71 -4.71
CA TRP A 396 -0.44 21.11 -3.44
C TRP A 396 0.58 20.09 -2.91
N HIS A 397 0.22 18.81 -2.87
CA HIS A 397 1.16 17.76 -2.42
C HIS A 397 2.41 17.67 -3.30
N TYR A 398 2.26 17.75 -4.63
CA TYR A 398 3.41 17.69 -5.53
C TYR A 398 4.19 19.01 -5.54
N GLY A 399 3.50 20.16 -5.59
CA GLY A 399 4.14 21.46 -5.74
C GLY A 399 4.82 21.98 -4.49
N VAL A 400 4.25 21.76 -3.31
CA VAL A 400 4.81 22.23 -2.04
C VAL A 400 5.72 21.17 -1.41
N HIS A 401 5.30 19.90 -1.43
CA HIS A 401 5.98 18.83 -0.68
C HIS A 401 6.77 17.85 -1.55
N GLY A 402 6.72 17.98 -2.88
CA GLY A 402 7.38 17.03 -3.79
C GLY A 402 6.81 15.62 -3.75
N SER A 403 5.59 15.47 -3.20
CA SER A 403 4.91 14.19 -3.04
C SER A 403 4.24 13.76 -4.34
N TYR A 404 4.45 12.52 -4.77
CA TYR A 404 3.83 11.97 -5.96
C TYR A 404 2.36 11.69 -5.69
N CYS A 405 1.50 12.63 -6.07
CA CYS A 405 0.07 12.57 -5.83
C CYS A 405 -0.73 12.13 -7.05
N TYR A 406 -1.77 11.33 -6.81
CA TYR A 406 -2.73 10.91 -7.82
C TYR A 406 -4.17 11.07 -7.36
N THR A 407 -5.05 11.39 -8.31
CA THR A 407 -6.50 11.39 -8.11
C THR A 407 -7.12 10.24 -8.90
N SER A 408 -7.84 9.35 -8.21
CA SER A 408 -8.61 8.27 -8.85
C SER A 408 -10.09 8.65 -8.93
N GLU A 409 -10.64 8.75 -10.14
CA GLU A 409 -12.06 9.04 -10.38
C GLU A 409 -12.84 7.73 -10.56
N ILE A 410 -13.30 7.16 -9.46
CA ILE A 410 -13.81 5.78 -9.39
C ILE A 410 -15.19 5.65 -10.01
N GLY A 411 -15.36 4.63 -10.84
CA GLY A 411 -16.64 4.22 -11.39
C GLY A 411 -17.26 5.23 -12.36
N THR A 412 -18.56 5.10 -12.59
CA THR A 412 -19.30 5.79 -13.66
C THR A 412 -20.39 6.76 -13.18
N ALA A 413 -20.55 6.92 -11.87
CA ALA A 413 -21.59 7.69 -11.20
C ALA A 413 -21.19 8.01 -9.75
N PHE A 414 -21.68 9.12 -9.20
CA PHE A 414 -21.49 9.48 -7.79
C PHE A 414 -22.14 8.44 -6.85
N HIS A 415 -23.34 7.99 -7.22
CA HIS A 415 -24.11 6.97 -6.50
C HIS A 415 -24.23 5.70 -7.34
N GLN A 416 -23.30 4.77 -7.16
CA GLN A 416 -23.33 3.45 -7.82
C GLN A 416 -24.52 2.61 -7.34
N ARG A 417 -24.97 1.69 -8.20
CA ARG A 417 -25.99 0.74 -7.79
C ARG A 417 -25.38 -0.27 -6.81
N PRO A 418 -26.14 -0.75 -5.81
CA PRO A 418 -25.61 -1.71 -4.85
C PRO A 418 -25.04 -2.99 -5.47
N GLU A 419 -25.61 -3.44 -6.59
CA GLU A 419 -25.11 -4.58 -7.36
C GLU A 419 -23.77 -4.36 -8.07
N ASP A 420 -23.31 -3.11 -8.16
CA ASP A 420 -22.08 -2.74 -8.87
C ASP A 420 -20.93 -2.37 -7.90
N ILE A 421 -21.21 -2.22 -6.60
CA ILE A 421 -20.24 -1.69 -5.63
C ILE A 421 -19.06 -2.65 -5.44
N ASP A 422 -19.32 -3.96 -5.36
CA ASP A 422 -18.30 -4.96 -5.08
C ASP A 422 -17.23 -5.00 -6.17
N HIS A 423 -17.63 -5.13 -7.43
CA HIS A 423 -16.69 -5.19 -8.55
C HIS A 423 -15.91 -3.88 -8.73
N ILE A 424 -16.57 -2.72 -8.58
CA ILE A 424 -15.90 -1.41 -8.68
C ILE A 424 -14.87 -1.25 -7.56
N ALA A 425 -15.19 -1.72 -6.35
CA ALA A 425 -14.28 -1.62 -5.23
C ALA A 425 -13.05 -2.54 -5.39
N VAL A 426 -13.26 -3.79 -5.79
CA VAL A 426 -12.16 -4.74 -6.05
C VAL A 426 -11.26 -4.22 -7.16
N ARG A 427 -11.83 -3.75 -8.27
CA ARG A 427 -11.09 -3.13 -9.39
C ARG A 427 -10.18 -1.97 -9.00
N ASN A 428 -10.45 -1.30 -7.88
CA ASN A 428 -9.66 -0.15 -7.40
C ASN A 428 -8.86 -0.45 -6.12
N LEU A 429 -8.83 -1.70 -5.64
CA LEU A 429 -8.15 -2.05 -4.40
C LEU A 429 -6.62 -1.91 -4.52
N GLY A 430 -6.06 -2.20 -5.69
CA GLY A 430 -4.62 -2.32 -5.89
C GLY A 430 -3.88 -1.01 -5.91
N ILE A 431 -4.54 0.04 -6.40
CA ILE A 431 -3.91 1.37 -6.50
C ILE A 431 -3.50 1.91 -5.13
N GLY A 432 -4.24 1.58 -4.06
CA GLY A 432 -3.87 1.98 -2.70
C GLY A 432 -2.62 1.27 -2.18
N PHE A 433 -2.46 -0.01 -2.48
CA PHE A 433 -1.24 -0.77 -2.15
C PHE A 433 -0.06 -0.39 -3.03
N TYR A 434 -0.28 -0.11 -4.31
CA TYR A 434 0.74 0.38 -5.23
C TYR A 434 1.29 1.73 -4.76
N ILE A 435 0.42 2.65 -4.34
CA ILE A 435 0.86 3.95 -3.83
C ILE A 435 1.71 3.81 -2.56
N ALA A 436 1.35 2.86 -1.69
CA ALA A 436 2.16 2.53 -0.53
C ALA A 436 3.49 1.85 -0.90
N GLU A 437 3.52 1.02 -1.94
CA GLU A 437 4.75 0.38 -2.43
C GLU A 437 5.79 1.42 -2.85
N ILE A 438 5.36 2.42 -3.62
CA ILE A 438 6.25 3.43 -4.21
C ILE A 438 6.64 4.58 -3.26
N ALA A 439 6.13 4.58 -2.03
CA ALA A 439 6.37 5.63 -1.04
C ALA A 439 7.83 5.77 -0.59
N ASP A 440 8.67 4.78 -0.85
CA ASP A 440 10.10 4.79 -0.55
C ASP A 440 10.91 5.77 -1.43
N ASN A 441 10.72 5.69 -2.74
CA ASN A 441 11.37 6.56 -3.71
C ASN A 441 10.63 6.52 -5.06
N PRO A 442 9.51 7.26 -5.21
CA PRO A 442 8.69 7.18 -6.42
C PRO A 442 9.47 7.61 -7.66
N ARG A 443 10.27 8.68 -7.56
CA ARG A 443 11.10 9.15 -8.67
C ARG A 443 12.05 8.08 -9.21
N GLU A 444 12.84 7.47 -8.32
CA GLU A 444 13.81 6.43 -8.73
C GLU A 444 13.09 5.18 -9.25
N ARG A 445 11.97 4.79 -8.64
CA ARG A 445 11.16 3.67 -9.12
C ARG A 445 10.67 3.89 -10.54
N ALA A 446 10.16 5.08 -10.85
CA ALA A 446 9.79 5.44 -12.23
C ALA A 446 11.00 5.40 -13.17
N ASP A 447 12.13 6.01 -12.80
CA ASP A 447 13.33 6.02 -13.65
C ASP A 447 13.81 4.59 -13.96
N ASN A 448 13.84 3.72 -12.95
CA ASN A 448 14.19 2.31 -13.10
C ASN A 448 13.14 1.54 -13.93
N GLY A 449 11.86 1.85 -13.77
CA GLY A 449 10.76 1.25 -14.52
C GLY A 449 10.77 1.61 -15.99
N ILE A 450 10.89 2.90 -16.31
CA ILE A 450 11.00 3.45 -17.67
C ILE A 450 12.23 2.88 -18.39
N ALA A 451 13.35 2.76 -17.68
CA ALA A 451 14.58 2.15 -18.22
C ALA A 451 14.54 0.61 -18.22
N ASN A 452 13.46 -0.01 -17.70
CA ASN A 452 13.28 -1.45 -17.57
C ASN A 452 14.42 -2.12 -16.76
N ILE A 453 15.02 -1.43 -15.80
CA ILE A 453 16.18 -1.91 -15.03
C ILE A 453 15.74 -2.96 -14.01
N SER A 454 14.73 -2.65 -13.19
CA SER A 454 14.26 -3.51 -12.09
C SER A 454 13.69 -4.83 -12.59
N LYS A 455 12.98 -4.85 -13.72
CA LYS A 455 12.40 -6.06 -14.32
C LYS A 455 13.43 -6.94 -15.04
N ASN A 456 14.62 -6.43 -15.38
CA ASN A 456 15.65 -7.18 -16.09
C ASN A 456 16.60 -7.99 -15.18
N GLN A 457 16.49 -7.78 -13.87
CA GLN A 457 17.30 -8.47 -12.86
C GLN A 457 16.76 -9.89 -12.66
N ASN A 458 17.60 -10.82 -12.20
CA ASN A 458 17.15 -12.20 -12.00
C ASN A 458 17.84 -12.88 -10.82
N LEU A 459 17.04 -13.52 -9.97
CA LEU A 459 17.50 -14.40 -8.90
C LEU A 459 17.71 -15.83 -9.45
N GLN A 460 18.78 -16.49 -9.05
CA GLN A 460 19.11 -17.83 -9.55
C GLN A 460 17.99 -18.83 -9.29
N LEU A 461 17.49 -19.47 -10.35
CA LEU A 461 16.44 -20.50 -10.27
C LEU A 461 16.91 -21.75 -9.50
N PRO A 462 16.02 -22.48 -8.79
CA PRO A 462 16.38 -23.66 -8.00
C PRO A 462 17.19 -24.73 -8.74
N GLY A 463 16.84 -25.01 -9.99
CA GLY A 463 17.52 -26.03 -10.80
C GLY A 463 18.95 -25.67 -11.22
N LEU A 464 19.38 -24.43 -11.01
CA LEU A 464 20.71 -23.93 -11.34
C LEU A 464 21.59 -23.72 -10.09
N VAL A 465 21.04 -23.88 -8.88
CA VAL A 465 21.78 -23.73 -7.62
C VAL A 465 22.71 -24.93 -7.41
N ASP A 466 24.00 -24.66 -7.24
CA ASP A 466 25.00 -25.70 -6.93
C ASP A 466 25.07 -25.92 -5.42
N ILE A 467 24.38 -26.96 -4.92
CA ILE A 467 24.33 -27.29 -3.50
C ILE A 467 25.64 -28.01 -3.11
N PRO A 468 26.51 -27.40 -2.29
CA PRO A 468 27.76 -28.03 -1.92
C PRO A 468 27.51 -29.22 -0.98
N PRO A 469 28.35 -30.27 -1.03
CA PRO A 469 28.23 -31.42 -0.13
C PRO A 469 28.30 -31.07 1.36
N LYS A 470 28.92 -29.93 1.71
CA LYS A 470 29.01 -29.38 3.08
C LYS A 470 29.10 -27.86 3.05
N GLY A 471 28.52 -27.23 4.06
CA GLY A 471 28.59 -25.79 4.28
C GLY A 471 27.43 -25.03 3.64
N ASP A 472 27.60 -23.71 3.59
CA ASP A 472 26.56 -22.77 3.18
C ASP A 472 26.21 -22.93 1.70
N ILE A 473 24.93 -22.71 1.35
CA ILE A 473 24.43 -22.86 -0.01
C ILE A 473 24.56 -21.50 -0.72
N PRO A 474 25.35 -21.38 -1.80
CA PRO A 474 25.47 -20.13 -2.54
C PRO A 474 24.24 -19.92 -3.42
N ILE A 475 23.58 -18.77 -3.24
CA ILE A 475 22.53 -18.28 -4.14
C ILE A 475 23.03 -16.99 -4.78
N ASP A 476 23.01 -16.99 -6.11
CA ASP A 476 23.44 -15.86 -6.93
C ASP A 476 22.24 -15.03 -7.40
N MET A 477 22.46 -13.73 -7.53
CA MET A 477 21.53 -12.81 -8.16
C MET A 477 22.28 -11.97 -9.19
N CYS A 478 21.67 -11.81 -10.36
CA CYS A 478 22.20 -10.99 -11.44
C CYS A 478 21.53 -9.62 -11.43
N ILE A 479 22.32 -8.57 -11.26
CA ILE A 479 21.87 -7.19 -11.07
C ILE A 479 22.45 -6.29 -12.16
N SER A 480 21.66 -5.30 -12.60
CA SER A 480 22.12 -4.34 -13.60
C SER A 480 23.20 -3.42 -13.03
N ASN A 481 24.18 -3.04 -13.86
CA ASN A 481 25.20 -2.08 -13.44
C ASN A 481 24.65 -0.66 -13.29
N ASP A 482 23.49 -0.38 -13.90
CA ASP A 482 22.80 0.90 -13.80
C ASP A 482 21.88 0.97 -12.56
N PHE A 483 21.67 -0.15 -11.86
CA PHE A 483 20.91 -0.19 -10.62
C PHE A 483 21.84 0.16 -9.44
N ALA A 484 21.56 1.28 -8.75
CA ALA A 484 22.37 1.76 -7.64
C ALA A 484 22.02 1.06 -6.33
N TYR A 485 22.48 -0.18 -6.14
CA TYR A 485 22.12 -1.00 -4.97
C TYR A 485 22.93 -0.71 -3.69
N SER A 486 22.29 -0.90 -2.54
CA SER A 486 22.93 -1.00 -1.22
C SER A 486 23.33 -2.45 -0.90
N LEU A 487 24.40 -2.66 -0.14
CA LEU A 487 24.81 -3.96 0.41
C LEU A 487 24.56 -4.06 1.92
N ASP A 488 23.88 -3.08 2.50
CA ASP A 488 23.42 -3.17 3.89
C ASP A 488 22.45 -4.33 4.01
N ILE A 489 22.60 -5.15 5.07
CA ILE A 489 21.75 -6.33 5.26
C ILE A 489 20.31 -5.92 5.59
N ASP A 490 20.12 -4.76 6.23
CA ASP A 490 18.79 -4.30 6.63
C ASP A 490 17.97 -3.84 5.42
N VAL A 491 18.63 -3.52 4.29
CA VAL A 491 18.01 -3.05 3.04
C VAL A 491 18.05 -4.11 1.93
N SER A 492 19.18 -4.81 1.78
CA SER A 492 19.43 -5.77 0.70
C SER A 492 19.91 -7.12 1.23
N HIS A 493 19.05 -8.14 1.12
CA HIS A 493 19.35 -9.47 1.64
C HIS A 493 18.57 -10.58 0.92
N ILE A 494 19.06 -11.82 1.07
CA ILE A 494 18.28 -13.01 0.71
C ILE A 494 17.57 -13.49 1.97
N MET A 495 16.25 -13.57 1.89
CA MET A 495 15.41 -14.22 2.89
C MET A 495 15.34 -15.70 2.59
N TYR A 496 15.51 -16.54 3.62
CA TYR A 496 15.37 -17.98 3.49
C TYR A 496 14.71 -18.60 4.71
N ARG A 497 14.03 -19.74 4.52
CA ARG A 497 13.50 -20.58 5.60
C ARG A 497 13.57 -22.05 5.24
N THR A 498 13.76 -22.89 6.25
CA THR A 498 13.80 -24.35 6.09
C THR A 498 12.47 -24.96 6.47
N VAL A 499 11.86 -25.68 5.53
CA VAL A 499 10.57 -26.35 5.72
C VAL A 499 10.79 -27.86 5.69
N LYS A 500 10.20 -28.56 6.65
CA LYS A 500 10.20 -30.03 6.68
C LYS A 500 8.76 -30.53 6.49
N PRO A 501 8.41 -31.03 5.30
CA PRO A 501 7.06 -31.53 5.03
C PRO A 501 6.70 -32.64 6.02
N ASN A 502 5.64 -32.46 6.81
CA ASN A 502 5.08 -33.51 7.64
C ASN A 502 3.91 -34.21 6.91
N ARG A 503 3.64 -35.47 7.24
CA ARG A 503 2.65 -36.31 6.51
C ARG A 503 1.19 -35.96 6.84
N ALA A 504 0.94 -35.10 7.83
CA ALA A 504 -0.36 -34.50 8.12
C ALA A 504 -0.49 -33.10 7.45
N GLN A 505 0.63 -32.40 7.25
CA GLN A 505 0.78 -31.12 6.54
C GLN A 505 0.56 -31.25 5.03
N SER A 506 0.84 -32.42 4.45
CA SER A 506 0.59 -32.64 3.02
C SER A 506 -0.89 -32.61 2.64
N ASP A 507 -1.80 -32.72 3.62
CA ASP A 507 -3.25 -32.61 3.42
C ASP A 507 -3.76 -31.17 3.65
N PHE A 508 -2.91 -30.23 4.12
CA PHE A 508 -3.27 -28.84 4.47
C PHE A 508 -2.51 -27.74 3.69
N GLY A 509 -1.76 -28.08 2.64
CA GLY A 509 -1.26 -27.10 1.66
C GLY A 509 -0.20 -26.08 2.14
N PRO A 510 0.07 -25.04 1.32
CA PRO A 510 1.04 -23.96 1.58
C PRO A 510 0.83 -23.17 2.88
N LYS A 511 -0.40 -23.19 3.42
CA LYS A 511 -0.83 -22.45 4.62
C LYS A 511 -0.06 -22.78 5.91
N GLU A 512 0.38 -24.02 6.11
CA GLU A 512 1.22 -24.36 7.28
C GLU A 512 2.69 -23.97 7.08
N TRP A 513 3.15 -23.82 5.83
CA TRP A 513 4.53 -23.46 5.52
C TRP A 513 4.75 -21.94 5.52
N SER A 514 3.70 -21.17 5.22
CA SER A 514 3.71 -19.71 5.20
C SER A 514 4.01 -19.07 6.56
N THR A 515 3.68 -19.74 7.67
CA THR A 515 3.91 -19.24 9.05
C THR A 515 5.33 -19.41 9.60
N THR A 516 6.23 -20.09 8.88
CA THR A 516 7.63 -20.25 9.34
C THR A 516 8.39 -18.95 9.09
N ALA A 517 8.96 -18.38 10.16
CA ALA A 517 9.71 -17.12 10.10
C ALA A 517 10.91 -17.18 9.14
N TRP A 518 11.08 -16.10 8.39
CA TRP A 518 12.20 -15.90 7.47
C TRP A 518 13.48 -15.53 8.22
N SER A 519 14.62 -16.02 7.72
CA SER A 519 15.96 -15.61 8.17
C SER A 519 16.64 -14.82 7.06
N MET A 520 17.43 -13.80 7.42
CA MET A 520 18.15 -12.98 6.44
C MET A 520 19.59 -13.46 6.26
N SER A 521 20.08 -13.38 5.03
CA SER A 521 21.47 -13.69 4.67
C SER A 521 22.04 -12.59 3.76
N PRO A 522 23.21 -12.01 4.09
CA PRO A 522 23.74 -10.83 3.42
C PRO A 522 24.19 -11.12 1.99
N LEU A 523 23.96 -10.16 1.11
CA LEU A 523 24.49 -10.17 -0.26
C LEU A 523 25.93 -9.65 -0.29
N ARG A 524 26.76 -10.24 -1.16
CA ARG A 524 28.14 -9.81 -1.39
C ARG A 524 28.45 -9.76 -2.86
N GLU A 525 29.11 -8.69 -3.27
CA GLU A 525 29.60 -8.57 -4.64
C GLU A 525 30.65 -9.65 -4.94
N THR A 526 30.56 -10.21 -6.14
CA THR A 526 31.56 -11.13 -6.67
C THR A 526 32.23 -10.51 -7.90
N SER A 527 33.46 -10.93 -8.21
CA SER A 527 34.16 -10.47 -9.42
C SER A 527 33.61 -11.09 -10.72
N SER A 528 32.43 -11.70 -10.68
CA SER A 528 31.83 -12.44 -11.78
C SER A 528 30.77 -11.60 -12.47
N THR A 529 30.70 -11.72 -13.79
CA THR A 529 29.65 -11.11 -14.61
C THR A 529 28.58 -12.15 -14.96
N CYS A 530 27.34 -11.70 -15.09
CA CYS A 530 26.21 -12.51 -15.52
C CYS A 530 25.48 -11.84 -16.70
N ASN A 531 24.53 -12.55 -17.30
CA ASN A 531 23.66 -11.98 -18.31
C ASN A 531 22.30 -11.70 -17.68
N LEU A 532 21.82 -10.47 -17.81
CA LEU A 532 20.46 -10.06 -17.46
C LEU A 532 19.44 -10.71 -18.41
N LEU A 533 18.16 -10.56 -18.11
CA LEU A 533 17.07 -11.13 -18.94
C LEU A 533 17.06 -10.55 -20.36
N ASN A 534 17.44 -9.28 -20.52
CA ASN A 534 17.61 -8.61 -21.80
C ASN A 534 18.91 -9.01 -22.57
N GLY A 535 19.77 -9.83 -21.97
CA GLY A 535 21.04 -10.28 -22.54
C GLY A 535 22.23 -9.34 -22.34
N GLU A 536 22.07 -8.22 -21.62
CA GLU A 536 23.16 -7.33 -21.24
C GLU A 536 23.98 -7.89 -20.07
N ASN A 537 25.17 -7.33 -19.85
CA ASN A 537 26.05 -7.80 -18.78
C ASN A 537 25.66 -7.15 -17.45
N GLY A 538 25.39 -7.98 -16.45
CA GLY A 538 25.18 -7.59 -15.06
C GLY A 538 26.32 -8.02 -14.14
N THR A 539 26.22 -7.60 -12.89
CA THR A 539 27.10 -8.00 -11.80
C THR A 539 26.43 -9.07 -10.95
N VAL A 540 27.22 -10.06 -10.51
CA VAL A 540 26.71 -11.14 -9.64
C VAL A 540 26.88 -10.76 -8.18
N LEU A 541 25.77 -10.66 -7.46
CA LEU A 541 25.73 -10.68 -6.00
C LEU A 541 25.49 -12.12 -5.52
N ARG A 542 26.22 -12.53 -4.48
CA ARG A 542 26.09 -13.86 -3.89
C ARG A 542 25.73 -13.77 -2.41
N SER A 543 24.71 -14.51 -2.01
CA SER A 543 24.43 -14.80 -0.60
C SER A 543 24.78 -16.26 -0.30
N ASN A 544 25.42 -16.52 0.84
CA ASN A 544 25.73 -17.88 1.27
C ASN A 544 24.78 -18.26 2.41
N LEU A 545 23.71 -18.99 2.08
CA LEU A 545 22.67 -19.36 3.03
C LEU A 545 23.21 -20.34 4.08
N PRO A 546 23.19 -19.99 5.38
CA PRO A 546 23.74 -20.83 6.44
C PRO A 546 22.75 -21.94 6.85
N VAL A 547 22.40 -22.79 5.88
CA VAL A 547 21.52 -23.95 6.08
C VAL A 547 22.33 -25.12 6.64
N PRO A 548 22.03 -25.64 7.85
CA PRO A 548 22.83 -26.69 8.46
C PRO A 548 22.83 -27.99 7.64
N ASP A 549 23.98 -28.68 7.59
CA ASP A 549 24.16 -29.94 6.85
C ASP A 549 23.24 -31.09 7.33
N THR A 550 22.66 -30.97 8.53
CA THR A 550 21.75 -31.96 9.13
C THR A 550 20.29 -31.78 8.71
N VAL A 551 19.96 -30.68 8.04
CA VAL A 551 18.59 -30.41 7.58
C VAL A 551 18.35 -31.16 6.28
N SER A 552 17.14 -31.69 6.14
CA SER A 552 16.64 -32.34 4.92
C SER A 552 15.19 -31.93 4.72
N GLY A 553 14.78 -31.62 3.49
CA GLY A 553 13.46 -31.09 3.18
C GLY A 553 13.53 -30.05 2.06
N GLN A 554 12.86 -28.92 2.26
CA GLN A 554 12.82 -27.82 1.31
C GLN A 554 13.37 -26.54 1.96
N VAL A 555 14.04 -25.73 1.16
CA VAL A 555 14.46 -24.36 1.51
C VAL A 555 13.70 -23.42 0.62
N HIS A 556 12.90 -22.55 1.22
CA HIS A 556 12.26 -21.47 0.48
C HIS A 556 13.19 -20.27 0.53
N TYR A 557 13.34 -19.55 -0.58
CA TYR A 557 14.17 -18.36 -0.64
C TYR A 557 13.60 -17.32 -1.60
N LYS A 558 13.79 -16.06 -1.24
CA LYS A 558 13.48 -14.86 -2.03
C LYS A 558 14.52 -13.78 -1.71
N ALA A 559 14.65 -12.77 -2.56
CA ALA A 559 15.56 -11.66 -2.33
C ALA A 559 14.78 -10.35 -2.22
N MET A 560 15.26 -9.47 -1.37
CA MET A 560 14.87 -8.06 -1.30
C MET A 560 16.13 -7.25 -1.59
N LEU A 561 16.00 -6.29 -2.49
CA LEU A 561 17.03 -5.30 -2.78
C LEU A 561 16.51 -3.92 -2.38
N GLY A 562 17.43 -3.05 -2.00
CA GLY A 562 17.19 -1.62 -1.99
C GLY A 562 18.36 -0.84 -2.58
N THR A 563 18.11 0.43 -2.81
CA THR A 563 18.97 1.36 -3.52
C THR A 563 19.76 2.23 -2.55
N LEU A 564 20.76 2.94 -3.07
CA LEU A 564 21.55 3.91 -2.30
C LEU A 564 20.77 5.21 -2.04
N SER A 565 19.69 5.45 -2.77
CA SER A 565 18.83 6.63 -2.70
C SER A 565 17.60 6.44 -1.82
N GLY A 566 17.50 5.31 -1.12
CA GLY A 566 16.43 5.06 -0.15
C GLY A 566 15.26 4.22 -0.68
N GLY A 567 15.26 3.80 -1.95
CA GLY A 567 14.29 2.82 -2.43
C GLY A 567 14.51 1.47 -1.74
N ASP A 568 13.47 0.90 -1.17
CA ASP A 568 13.49 -0.41 -0.51
C ASP A 568 12.47 -1.35 -1.18
N LEU A 569 12.24 -2.54 -0.63
CA LEU A 569 11.17 -3.45 -1.10
C LEU A 569 11.23 -3.88 -2.59
N TYR A 570 12.38 -3.89 -3.27
CA TYR A 570 12.49 -4.54 -4.59
C TYR A 570 12.56 -6.06 -4.41
N LEU A 571 11.42 -6.74 -4.57
CA LEU A 571 11.27 -8.17 -4.32
C LEU A 571 11.58 -9.03 -5.55
N TYR A 572 12.27 -10.14 -5.32
CA TYR A 572 12.61 -11.14 -6.33
C TYR A 572 12.40 -12.57 -5.78
N PRO A 573 11.49 -13.37 -6.36
CA PRO A 573 10.54 -13.03 -7.44
C PRO A 573 9.62 -11.84 -7.11
N PRO A 574 9.01 -11.19 -8.11
CA PRO A 574 8.02 -10.13 -7.91
C PRO A 574 6.86 -10.55 -6.99
N ASN A 575 6.09 -9.58 -6.50
CA ASN A 575 4.87 -9.76 -5.70
C ASN A 575 5.04 -10.58 -4.41
N GLY A 576 6.26 -10.69 -3.87
CA GLY A 576 6.52 -11.39 -2.62
C GLY A 576 6.60 -12.90 -2.70
N GLY A 577 6.55 -13.46 -3.93
CA GLY A 577 6.74 -14.88 -4.19
C GLY A 577 8.10 -15.43 -3.75
N TYR A 578 8.27 -16.75 -3.82
CA TYR A 578 9.51 -17.41 -3.40
C TYR A 578 9.82 -18.65 -4.22
N TYR A 579 11.11 -18.99 -4.28
CA TYR A 579 11.59 -20.20 -4.90
C TYR A 579 11.77 -21.34 -3.89
N VAL A 580 11.51 -22.57 -4.34
CA VAL A 580 11.64 -23.78 -3.52
C VAL A 580 12.84 -24.61 -3.99
N LEU A 581 13.79 -24.81 -3.07
CA LEU A 581 14.99 -25.63 -3.29
C LEU A 581 14.89 -26.92 -2.46
N GLU A 582 14.96 -28.08 -3.11
CA GLU A 582 15.01 -29.36 -2.40
C GLU A 582 16.42 -29.64 -1.87
N ILE A 583 16.51 -29.96 -0.58
CA ILE A 583 17.78 -30.25 0.10
C ILE A 583 17.79 -31.65 0.71
N ASP A 584 18.81 -32.43 0.31
CA ASP A 584 19.10 -33.72 0.91
C ASP A 584 19.90 -33.56 2.21
N TYR A 585 19.91 -34.61 3.03
CA TYR A 585 20.77 -34.68 4.21
C TYR A 585 22.25 -34.73 3.78
N ARG A 586 23.03 -33.71 4.18
CA ARG A 586 24.42 -33.49 3.75
C ARG A 586 25.48 -33.87 4.80
N ALA A 587 25.08 -34.03 6.05
CA ALA A 587 26.02 -34.39 7.11
C ALA A 587 26.58 -35.82 6.94
N ASP A 588 27.80 -36.05 7.39
CA ASP A 588 28.46 -37.35 7.25
C ASP A 588 27.65 -38.45 7.96
N TYR A 589 27.25 -39.49 7.22
CA TYR A 589 26.84 -40.75 7.82
C TYR A 589 28.07 -41.34 8.52
N GLY A 590 27.98 -41.52 9.84
CA GLY A 590 29.10 -41.91 10.69
C GLY A 590 30.02 -42.96 10.06
N GLY A 591 31.34 -42.79 10.20
CA GLY A 591 32.33 -43.53 9.44
C GLY A 591 32.16 -45.06 9.50
N LEU A 592 32.61 -45.75 8.44
CA LEU A 592 32.47 -47.20 8.23
C LEU A 592 32.69 -48.02 9.50
N PHE A 593 33.72 -47.69 10.29
CA PHE A 593 34.03 -48.38 11.53
C PHE A 593 32.93 -48.27 12.59
N GLY A 594 32.35 -47.08 12.76
CA GLY A 594 31.23 -46.85 13.67
C GLY A 594 29.97 -47.58 13.22
N ALA A 595 29.69 -47.58 11.92
CA ALA A 595 28.59 -48.34 11.34
C ALA A 595 28.78 -49.86 11.54
N LEU A 596 29.98 -50.38 11.32
CA LEU A 596 30.32 -51.81 11.48
C LEU A 596 30.30 -52.22 12.97
N PHE A 597 30.74 -51.34 13.87
CA PHE A 597 30.63 -51.53 15.30
C PHE A 597 29.17 -51.60 15.76
N MET A 598 28.33 -50.64 15.34
CA MET A 598 26.88 -50.67 15.63
C MET A 598 26.21 -51.92 15.05
N PHE A 599 26.55 -52.29 13.81
CA PHE A 599 26.05 -53.51 13.19
C PHE A 599 26.42 -54.76 14.01
N LEU A 600 27.67 -54.88 14.47
CA LEU A 600 28.12 -56.00 15.30
C LEU A 600 27.43 -56.02 16.68
N VAL A 601 27.18 -54.85 17.27
CA VAL A 601 26.42 -54.73 18.53
C VAL A 601 24.97 -55.19 18.33
N VAL A 602 24.30 -54.71 17.29
CA VAL A 602 22.91 -55.09 16.99
C VAL A 602 22.82 -56.58 16.63
N ALA A 603 23.70 -57.09 15.77
CA ALA A 603 23.75 -58.51 15.44
C ALA A 603 24.06 -59.37 16.68
N GLY A 604 24.98 -58.93 17.54
CA GLY A 604 25.33 -59.64 18.76
C GLY A 604 24.18 -59.70 19.77
N PHE A 605 23.56 -58.55 20.09
CA PHE A 605 22.53 -58.48 21.13
C PHE A 605 21.14 -58.87 20.62
N VAL A 606 20.73 -58.37 19.46
CA VAL A 606 19.36 -58.61 18.94
C VAL A 606 19.29 -59.98 18.29
N TRP A 607 20.20 -60.32 17.37
CA TRP A 607 20.12 -61.61 16.68
C TRP A 607 20.68 -62.75 17.54
N GLY A 608 21.74 -62.48 18.30
CA GLY A 608 22.21 -63.41 19.32
C GLY A 608 21.20 -63.63 20.45
N GLY A 609 20.54 -62.55 20.92
CA GLY A 609 19.44 -62.65 21.89
C GLY A 609 18.24 -63.43 21.34
N LEU A 610 17.81 -63.13 20.11
CA LEU A 610 16.74 -63.85 19.42
C LEU A 610 17.10 -65.34 19.25
N ALA A 611 18.34 -65.67 18.91
CA ALA A 611 18.80 -67.06 18.79
C ALA A 611 18.81 -67.79 20.14
N ILE A 612 19.16 -67.12 21.23
CA ILE A 612 19.07 -67.67 22.59
C ILE A 612 17.62 -67.89 23.01
N CYS A 613 16.73 -66.93 22.73
CA CYS A 613 15.29 -67.07 23.00
C CYS A 613 14.66 -68.19 22.17
N LEU A 614 14.98 -68.29 20.88
CA LEU A 614 14.56 -69.39 20.01
C LEU A 614 15.10 -70.73 20.51
N ARG A 615 16.36 -70.78 20.96
CA ARG A 615 16.93 -71.98 21.58
C ARG A 615 16.18 -72.35 22.87
N MET A 616 15.88 -71.40 23.75
CA MET A 616 15.12 -71.66 24.97
C MET A 616 13.67 -72.11 24.70
N MET A 617 13.07 -71.68 23.60
CA MET A 617 11.72 -72.13 23.18
C MET A 617 11.73 -73.49 22.46
N LEU A 618 12.84 -73.86 21.81
CA LEU A 618 12.98 -75.11 21.04
C LEU A 618 13.65 -76.25 21.83
N VAL A 619 14.13 -75.99 23.04
CA VAL A 619 14.63 -77.02 23.95
C VAL A 619 13.43 -77.72 24.61
N ASP A 620 13.25 -79.00 24.26
CA ASP A 620 12.23 -79.89 24.81
C ASP A 620 12.28 -79.95 26.35
N GLU A 621 11.11 -80.10 27.00
CA GLU A 621 10.97 -80.15 28.47
C GLU A 621 11.90 -81.16 29.17
N ASN A 622 12.43 -82.15 28.44
CA ASN A 622 13.36 -83.16 28.96
C ASN A 622 14.81 -82.66 29.18
N GLU A 623 15.23 -81.53 28.59
CA GLU A 623 16.58 -80.99 28.82
C GLU A 623 16.63 -79.94 29.96
N LYS A 624 15.47 -79.40 30.38
CA LYS A 624 15.37 -78.50 31.54
C LYS A 624 15.70 -79.22 32.86
N GLU A 625 15.26 -80.47 33.02
CA GLU A 625 15.59 -81.28 34.21
C GLU A 625 17.09 -81.61 34.32
N PHE A 626 17.82 -81.67 33.20
CA PHE A 626 19.26 -81.98 33.23
C PHE A 626 20.13 -80.78 33.61
N ALA A 627 19.69 -79.56 33.29
CA ALA A 627 20.39 -78.34 33.67
C ALA A 627 20.22 -78.01 35.16
N ASP A 628 19.03 -78.19 35.72
CA ASP A 628 18.77 -77.99 37.15
C ASP A 628 19.48 -79.05 38.02
N ALA A 629 19.63 -80.28 37.52
CA ALA A 629 20.38 -81.35 38.21
C ALA A 629 21.90 -81.12 38.28
N ILE A 630 22.48 -80.31 37.38
CA ILE A 630 23.91 -79.98 37.40
C ILE A 630 24.18 -78.78 38.32
N ALA A 631 23.21 -77.88 38.52
CA ALA A 631 23.35 -76.72 39.40
C ALA A 631 23.31 -77.07 40.91
N GLU A 632 22.67 -78.18 41.31
CA GLU A 632 22.63 -78.64 42.72
C GLU A 632 23.75 -79.64 43.10
N GLY A 633 24.64 -80.00 42.17
CA GLY A 633 25.64 -81.07 42.34
C GLY A 633 27.11 -80.62 42.52
N GLY A 634 27.39 -79.33 42.59
CA GLY A 634 28.75 -78.79 42.77
C GLY A 634 28.81 -77.82 43.94
N GLY A 635 29.36 -78.28 45.07
CA GLY A 635 29.62 -77.46 46.26
C GLY A 635 30.79 -76.50 46.13
#